data_AF-A0A7L4KIT6-F1
#
_entry.id   AF-A0A7L4KIT6-F1
#
_cell.length_a   1.000
_cell.length_b   1.000
_cell.length_c   1.000
_cell.angle_alpha   90.00
_cell.angle_beta   90.00
_cell.angle_gamma   90.00
#
_symmetry.space_group_name_H-M   'P 1'
#
loop_
_entity.id
_entity.type
_entity.pdbx_description
1 polymer ?
#
loop_
_entity_poly.entity_id
_entity_poly.type
_entity_poly.pdbx_seq_one_letter_code
_entity_poly.pdbx_strand_id
1 'polypeptide(L)'
;ADNHVVEATVVVKNPCKFPIEFYSLDFDEQYLKEEEILRMVVGSKYQKTFLMPPRAVGETLPPEVLEDYEAQKRLKAQQAELKSLAETEASTEAEATAMGKAAPACERAVTVYPEPRVNLTGNPISRAVMRHLGIDLSSERRKARQRKGIVVVVHGAPRAGKTEIAAALCHHYDAAYLSIDAVVTEAIADH
;
A
#
# COMPACT_ATOMS: atom_id res chain seq x y z
N ALA A 1 -3.19 -4.29 43.12
CA ALA A 1 -3.90 -5.57 42.95
C ALA A 1 -2.86 -6.58 42.50
N ASP A 2 -2.47 -7.46 43.40
CA ASP A 2 -1.44 -8.47 43.12
C ASP A 2 -1.99 -9.47 42.10
N ASN A 3 -1.38 -9.52 40.91
CA ASN A 3 -1.61 -10.59 39.96
C ASN A 3 -0.92 -11.85 40.50
N HIS A 4 -1.65 -12.66 41.25
CA HIS A 4 -1.18 -14.00 41.61
C HIS A 4 -1.07 -14.84 40.34
N VAL A 5 0.16 -15.06 39.89
CA VAL A 5 0.45 -16.06 38.85
C VAL A 5 0.26 -17.43 39.50
N VAL A 6 -0.83 -18.11 39.13
CA VAL A 6 -1.13 -19.46 39.62
C VAL A 6 -0.57 -20.45 38.61
N GLU A 7 0.53 -21.11 38.97
CA GLU A 7 1.10 -22.19 38.17
C GLU A 7 0.41 -23.51 38.51
N ALA A 8 -0.05 -24.24 37.49
CA ALA A 8 -0.71 -25.54 37.65
C ALA A 8 -0.13 -26.56 36.67
N THR A 9 0.25 -27.74 37.17
CA THR A 9 0.79 -28.82 36.35
C THR A 9 -0.36 -29.72 35.85
N VAL A 10 -0.50 -29.85 34.53
CA VAL A 10 -1.54 -30.69 33.91
C VAL A 10 -0.89 -31.94 33.30
N VAL A 11 -1.34 -33.13 33.71
CA VAL A 11 -0.89 -34.40 33.13
C VAL A 11 -1.91 -34.85 32.11
N VAL A 12 -1.50 -34.89 30.85
CA VAL A 12 -2.34 -35.38 29.74
C VAL A 12 -1.93 -36.80 29.39
N LYS A 13 -2.90 -37.72 29.34
CA LYS A 13 -2.72 -39.06 28.78
C LYS A 13 -3.54 -39.14 27.50
N ASN A 14 -2.93 -39.57 26.40
CA ASN A 14 -3.61 -39.83 25.14
C ASN A 14 -4.15 -41.28 25.14
N PRO A 15 -5.46 -41.52 25.30
CA PRO A 15 -6.03 -42.87 25.22
C PRO A 15 -6.25 -43.36 23.78
N CYS A 16 -6.00 -42.52 22.77
CA CYS A 16 -6.29 -42.79 21.37
C CYS A 16 -5.10 -43.41 20.62
N LYS A 17 -5.39 -44.13 19.53
CA LYS A 17 -4.39 -44.79 18.65
C LYS A 17 -3.73 -43.85 17.64
N PHE A 18 -4.03 -42.56 17.69
CA PHE A 18 -3.53 -41.54 16.78
C PHE A 18 -2.86 -40.42 17.58
N PRO A 19 -1.88 -39.70 16.98
CA PRO A 19 -1.20 -38.60 17.64
C PRO A 19 -2.17 -37.48 18.00
N ILE A 20 -2.07 -36.94 19.21
CA ILE A 20 -2.77 -35.73 19.65
C ILE A 20 -1.73 -34.62 19.77
N GLU A 21 -1.99 -33.49 19.12
CA GLU A 21 -1.15 -32.29 19.19
C GLU A 21 -1.82 -31.24 20.07
N PHE A 22 -1.05 -30.63 20.97
CA PHE A 22 -1.50 -29.51 21.79
C PHE A 22 -0.91 -28.24 21.23
N TYR A 23 -1.78 -27.27 20.96
CA TYR A 23 -1.39 -25.96 20.48
C TYR A 23 -1.82 -24.90 21.50
N SER A 24 -0.88 -24.02 21.84
CA SER A 24 -1.18 -22.82 22.62
C SER A 24 -0.42 -21.65 22.05
N LEU A 25 -1.16 -20.64 21.58
CA LEU A 25 -0.63 -19.39 21.05
C LEU A 25 0.31 -18.68 22.05
N ASP A 26 -0.06 -18.70 23.33
CA ASP A 26 0.65 -17.97 24.38
C ASP A 26 2.02 -18.58 24.71
N PHE A 27 2.24 -19.85 24.38
CA PHE A 27 3.51 -20.56 24.59
C PHE A 27 4.26 -20.84 23.30
N ASP A 28 3.70 -20.45 22.15
CA ASP A 28 4.35 -20.62 20.85
C ASP A 28 5.33 -19.48 20.59
N GLU A 29 6.63 -19.76 20.75
CA GLU A 29 7.69 -18.78 20.50
C GLU A 29 7.69 -18.22 19.08
N GLN A 30 7.29 -19.01 18.07
CA GLN A 30 7.24 -18.54 16.69
C GLN A 30 6.11 -17.53 16.53
N TYR A 31 4.93 -17.85 17.04
CA TYR A 31 3.79 -16.94 17.03
C TYR A 31 4.11 -15.61 17.74
N LEU A 32 4.70 -15.67 18.94
CA LEU A 32 5.04 -14.46 19.72
C LEU A 32 6.00 -13.53 18.97
N LYS A 33 7.02 -14.10 18.30
CA LYS A 33 7.98 -13.34 17.47
C LYS A 33 7.28 -12.70 16.27
N GLU A 34 6.43 -13.45 15.57
CA GLU A 34 5.67 -12.92 14.43
C GLU A 34 4.69 -11.81 14.86
N GLU A 35 4.02 -11.95 16.00
CA GLU A 35 3.11 -10.95 16.54
C GLU A 35 3.85 -9.66 16.91
N GLU A 36 5.04 -9.76 17.50
CA GLU A 36 5.89 -8.61 17.79
C GLU A 36 6.27 -7.86 16.51
N ILE A 37 6.69 -8.59 15.47
CA ILE A 37 7.03 -8.01 14.17
C ILE A 37 5.82 -7.29 13.58
N LEU A 38 4.65 -7.94 13.54
CA LEU A 38 3.44 -7.35 12.97
C LEU A 38 2.98 -6.12 13.75
N ARG A 39 3.06 -6.15 15.09
CA ARG A 39 2.75 -5.01 15.95
C ARG A 39 3.67 -3.83 15.68
N MET A 40 4.96 -4.09 15.44
CA MET A 40 5.94 -3.05 15.13
C MET A 40 5.72 -2.46 13.73
N VAL A 41 5.54 -3.33 12.74
CA VAL A 41 5.45 -2.93 11.33
C VAL A 41 4.13 -2.21 11.01
N VAL A 42 3.01 -2.73 11.53
CA VAL A 42 1.67 -2.20 11.26
C VAL A 42 1.29 -1.10 12.27
N GLY A 43 1.86 -1.13 13.48
CA GLY A 43 1.72 -0.09 14.49
C GLY A 43 0.26 0.21 14.86
N SER A 44 -0.10 1.50 14.90
CA SER A 44 -1.46 1.97 15.22
C SER A 44 -2.54 1.51 14.22
N LYS A 45 -2.13 0.98 13.06
CA LYS A 45 -3.05 0.38 12.06
C LYS A 45 -3.20 -1.13 12.24
N TYR A 46 -2.65 -1.71 13.31
CA TYR A 46 -2.89 -3.10 13.70
C TYR A 46 -4.34 -3.23 14.16
N GLN A 47 -5.24 -3.17 13.20
CA GLN A 47 -6.61 -3.62 13.40
C GLN A 47 -6.52 -5.12 13.67
N LYS A 48 -7.33 -5.61 14.60
CA LYS A 48 -7.40 -7.04 14.96
C LYS A 48 -7.64 -7.95 13.75
N THR A 49 -8.13 -7.38 12.65
CA THR A 49 -8.39 -8.08 11.40
C THR A 49 -7.64 -7.39 10.26
N PHE A 50 -6.77 -8.12 9.60
CA PHE A 50 -6.14 -7.74 8.33
C PHE A 50 -6.01 -8.97 7.44
N LEU A 51 -5.88 -8.74 6.13
CA LEU A 51 -5.76 -9.82 5.15
C LEU A 51 -4.29 -10.09 4.87
N MET A 52 -3.92 -11.36 4.95
CA MET A 52 -2.61 -11.87 4.55
C MET A 52 -2.74 -12.83 3.38
N PRO A 53 -1.69 -12.99 2.55
CA PRO A 53 -1.60 -14.09 1.62
C PRO A 53 -1.77 -15.44 2.36
N PRO A 54 -2.45 -16.43 1.75
CA PRO A 54 -2.44 -17.80 2.22
C PRO A 54 -1.01 -18.30 2.45
N ARG A 55 -0.77 -18.97 3.59
CA ARG A 55 0.51 -19.56 3.99
C ARG A 55 0.36 -21.07 4.18
N ALA A 56 1.37 -21.85 3.81
CA ALA A 56 1.47 -23.24 4.21
C ALA A 56 1.85 -23.37 5.70
N VAL A 57 1.66 -24.56 6.26
CA VAL A 57 2.01 -24.81 7.66
C VAL A 57 3.51 -24.60 7.89
N GLY A 58 3.84 -23.77 8.89
CA GLY A 58 5.24 -23.44 9.23
C GLY A 58 5.92 -22.40 8.32
N GLU A 59 5.22 -21.79 7.36
CA GLU A 59 5.78 -20.69 6.57
C GLU A 59 5.88 -19.40 7.39
N THR A 60 7.02 -18.73 7.27
CA THR A 60 7.29 -17.45 7.93
C THR A 60 6.42 -16.32 7.38
N LEU A 61 6.44 -15.16 8.06
CA LEU A 61 5.85 -13.93 7.53
C LEU A 61 6.38 -13.60 6.12
N PRO A 62 5.57 -12.93 5.28
CA PRO A 62 6.03 -12.48 3.97
C PRO A 62 7.28 -11.61 4.07
N PRO A 63 8.21 -11.71 3.10
CA PRO A 63 9.48 -11.00 3.16
C PRO A 63 9.28 -9.48 3.13
N GLU A 64 8.20 -8.96 2.52
CA GLU A 64 7.88 -7.53 2.55
C GLU A 64 7.70 -7.00 3.99
N VAL A 65 7.14 -7.84 4.88
CA VAL A 65 6.94 -7.48 6.29
C VAL A 65 8.27 -7.56 7.04
N LEU A 66 9.09 -8.57 6.76
CA LEU A 66 10.40 -8.76 7.39
C LEU A 66 11.39 -7.64 7.00
N GLU A 67 11.44 -7.28 5.71
CA GLU A 67 12.25 -6.17 5.19
C GLU A 67 11.89 -4.85 5.86
N ASP A 68 10.60 -4.54 5.96
CA ASP A 68 10.12 -3.32 6.58
C ASP A 68 10.44 -3.30 8.10
N TYR A 69 10.34 -4.44 8.78
CA TYR A 69 10.74 -4.58 10.18
C TYR A 69 12.23 -4.29 10.38
N GLU A 70 13.10 -4.89 9.56
CA GLU A 70 14.54 -4.62 9.60
C GLU A 70 14.87 -3.16 9.31
N ALA A 71 14.22 -2.56 8.30
CA ALA A 71 14.40 -1.16 7.96
C ALA A 71 14.01 -0.24 9.11
N GLN A 72 12.87 -0.50 9.77
CA GLN A 72 12.45 0.24 10.95
C GLN A 72 13.43 0.08 12.12
N LYS A 73 13.96 -1.13 12.33
CA LYS A 73 14.96 -1.40 13.36
C LYS A 73 16.25 -0.61 13.11
N ARG A 74 16.73 -0.57 11.86
CA ARG A 74 17.91 0.22 11.46
C ARG A 74 17.69 1.73 11.65
N LEU A 75 16.52 2.23 11.25
CA LEU A 75 16.18 3.65 11.40
C LEU A 75 16.09 4.04 12.88
N LYS A 76 15.46 3.20 13.72
CA LYS A 76 15.40 3.42 15.17
C LYS A 76 16.80 3.42 15.81
N ALA A 77 17.69 2.52 15.39
CA ALA A 77 19.07 2.50 15.88
C ALA A 77 19.83 3.79 15.51
N GLN A 78 19.75 4.22 14.24
CA GLN A 78 20.37 5.48 13.79
C GLN A 78 19.81 6.70 14.53
N GLN A 79 18.49 6.73 14.78
CA GLN A 79 17.88 7.82 15.56
C GLN A 79 18.33 7.81 17.02
N ALA A 80 18.52 6.65 17.64
CA ALA A 80 19.03 6.56 19.01
C ALA A 80 20.48 7.07 19.09
N GLU A 81 21.31 6.71 18.11
CA GLU A 81 22.68 7.23 17.99
C GLU A 81 22.70 8.75 17.81
N LEU A 82 21.93 9.29 16.86
CA LEU A 82 21.83 10.74 16.64
C LEU A 82 21.28 11.48 17.86
N LYS A 83 20.29 10.92 18.56
CA LYS A 83 19.77 11.49 19.82
C LYS A 83 20.82 11.49 20.92
N SER A 84 21.58 10.41 21.06
CA SER A 84 22.65 10.35 22.07
C SER A 84 23.77 11.37 21.82
N LEU A 85 24.07 11.68 20.56
CA LEU A 85 25.03 12.73 20.18
C LEU A 85 24.42 14.14 20.35
N ALA A 86 23.16 14.32 20.00
CA ALA A 86 22.46 15.59 20.19
C ALA A 86 22.24 15.92 21.68
N GLU A 87 22.01 14.93 22.55
CA GLU A 87 21.87 15.13 24.00
C GLU A 87 23.19 15.55 24.66
N THR A 88 24.33 15.15 24.10
CA THR A 88 25.64 15.65 24.53
C THR A 88 25.91 17.10 24.10
N GLU A 89 25.30 17.56 23.00
CA GLU A 89 25.47 18.93 22.46
C GLU A 89 24.36 19.90 22.94
N ALA A 90 23.18 19.41 23.30
CA ALA A 90 22.07 20.22 23.80
C ALA A 90 22.28 20.72 25.25
N SER A 91 23.29 20.22 25.96
CA SER A 91 23.67 20.75 27.28
C SER A 91 24.46 22.07 27.19
N THR A 92 24.86 22.52 25.98
CA THR A 92 25.66 23.75 25.79
C THR A 92 24.90 24.93 25.18
N GLU A 93 23.70 24.73 24.63
CA GLU A 93 23.03 25.78 23.85
C GLU A 93 21.53 25.85 24.15
N ALA A 94 21.20 26.22 25.39
CA ALA A 94 19.85 26.59 25.80
C ALA A 94 19.76 28.09 26.09
N GLU A 95 19.88 28.96 25.08
CA GLU A 95 19.48 30.38 25.19
C GLU A 95 19.27 31.05 23.80
N ALA A 96 18.18 31.83 23.67
CA ALA A 96 17.86 32.85 22.64
C ALA A 96 16.81 32.57 21.51
N THR A 97 15.53 32.82 21.88
CA THR A 97 14.49 33.70 21.26
C THR A 97 13.95 33.62 19.80
N ALA A 98 12.62 33.36 19.75
CA ALA A 98 11.46 33.93 19.02
C ALA A 98 11.55 34.95 17.84
N MET A 99 10.78 34.73 16.75
CA MET A 99 9.51 35.42 16.35
C MET A 99 9.19 35.39 14.81
N GLY A 100 7.94 34.98 14.41
CA GLY A 100 7.07 35.40 13.26
C GLY A 100 7.55 35.31 11.79
N LYS A 101 6.75 35.09 10.71
CA LYS A 101 5.30 35.23 10.40
C LYS A 101 4.91 34.48 9.08
N ALA A 102 3.62 34.47 8.77
CA ALA A 102 2.80 33.58 7.92
C ALA A 102 2.77 33.75 6.37
N ALA A 103 2.21 32.75 5.65
CA ALA A 103 1.13 32.80 4.61
C ALA A 103 0.99 31.43 3.88
N PRO A 104 -0.04 31.13 3.04
CA PRO A 104 -1.50 31.38 3.14
C PRO A 104 -2.39 30.15 2.80
N ALA A 105 -3.68 30.31 3.11
CA ALA A 105 -4.91 29.82 2.45
C ALA A 105 -5.13 28.33 2.08
N CYS A 106 -6.18 27.79 2.71
CA CYS A 106 -6.85 26.52 2.49
C CYS A 106 -7.85 26.62 1.33
N GLU A 107 -7.76 25.70 0.36
CA GLU A 107 -8.84 25.43 -0.58
C GLU A 107 -9.50 24.08 -0.26
N ARG A 108 -10.83 24.17 -0.16
CA ARG A 108 -11.75 23.19 0.39
C ARG A 108 -12.21 22.27 -0.74
N ALA A 109 -11.58 21.10 -0.88
CA ALA A 109 -12.03 20.08 -1.82
C ALA A 109 -12.93 19.06 -1.11
N VAL A 110 -14.18 19.05 -1.58
CA VAL A 110 -15.33 18.23 -1.23
C VAL A 110 -14.99 16.78 -0.90
N THR A 111 -15.54 16.30 0.22
CA THR A 111 -15.59 14.88 0.59
C THR A 111 -16.43 14.11 -0.42
N VAL A 112 -15.78 13.50 -1.39
CA VAL A 112 -16.32 12.37 -2.14
C VAL A 112 -15.86 11.13 -1.40
N TYR A 113 -16.79 10.34 -0.85
CA TYR A 113 -16.48 9.04 -0.25
C TYR A 113 -15.72 8.21 -1.30
N PRO A 114 -14.41 7.96 -1.15
CA PRO A 114 -13.80 6.93 -1.95
C PRO A 114 -14.33 5.63 -1.35
N GLU A 115 -15.06 4.85 -2.14
CA GLU A 115 -15.07 3.39 -1.95
C GLU A 115 -13.68 2.93 -1.51
N PRO A 116 -13.55 2.01 -0.53
CA PRO A 116 -12.32 1.85 0.25
C PRO A 116 -11.11 1.65 -0.66
N ARG A 117 -10.48 2.77 -1.02
CA ARG A 117 -9.20 2.81 -1.68
C ARG A 117 -8.24 2.49 -0.56
N VAL A 118 -8.03 1.20 -0.33
CA VAL A 118 -6.83 0.74 0.37
C VAL A 118 -5.69 1.54 -0.26
N ASN A 119 -5.02 2.38 0.52
CA ASN A 119 -3.84 3.09 0.07
C ASN A 119 -2.76 2.01 -0.17
N LEU A 120 -2.84 1.36 -1.33
CA LEU A 120 -2.11 0.15 -1.70
C LEU A 120 -0.60 0.39 -1.77
N THR A 121 -0.12 1.63 -1.69
CA THR A 121 1.27 1.98 -1.97
C THR A 121 2.19 2.10 -0.76
N GLY A 122 1.73 1.87 0.48
CA GLY A 122 2.58 2.12 1.67
C GLY A 122 2.70 1.00 2.70
N ASN A 123 1.72 0.09 2.83
CA ASN A 123 1.76 -0.93 3.88
C ASN A 123 2.44 -2.22 3.35
N PRO A 124 3.41 -2.81 4.07
CA PRO A 124 4.04 -4.08 3.69
C PRO A 124 3.05 -5.23 3.53
N ILE A 125 1.98 -5.28 4.32
CA ILE A 125 0.95 -6.31 4.19
C ILE A 125 0.20 -6.16 2.87
N SER A 126 -0.14 -4.94 2.49
CA SER A 126 -0.78 -4.68 1.19
C SER A 126 0.16 -5.08 0.04
N ARG A 127 1.46 -4.78 0.15
CA ARG A 127 2.48 -5.21 -0.82
C ARG A 127 2.51 -6.74 -0.97
N ALA A 128 2.53 -7.47 0.14
CA ALA A 128 2.52 -8.93 0.14
C ALA A 128 1.26 -9.51 -0.54
N VAL A 129 0.08 -8.94 -0.24
CA VAL A 129 -1.20 -9.35 -0.88
C VAL A 129 -1.17 -9.09 -2.39
N MET A 130 -0.68 -7.93 -2.83
CA MET A 130 -0.58 -7.63 -4.26
C MET A 130 0.37 -8.57 -4.99
N ARG A 131 1.53 -8.88 -4.39
CA ARG A 131 2.46 -9.86 -4.95
C ARG A 131 1.78 -11.21 -5.13
N HIS A 132 1.06 -11.67 -4.11
CA HIS A 132 0.34 -12.95 -4.17
C HIS A 132 -0.73 -12.96 -5.27
N LEU A 133 -1.41 -11.83 -5.51
CA LEU A 133 -2.42 -11.69 -6.55
C LEU A 133 -1.85 -11.38 -7.96
N GLY A 134 -0.52 -11.30 -8.12
CA GLY A 134 0.10 -10.91 -9.40
C GLY A 134 -0.22 -9.47 -9.83
N ILE A 135 -0.55 -8.60 -8.87
CA ILE A 135 -0.83 -7.19 -9.09
C ILE A 135 0.49 -6.43 -8.99
N ASP A 136 1.18 -6.25 -10.11
CA ASP A 136 2.40 -5.43 -10.12
C ASP A 136 2.05 -3.94 -9.97
N LEU A 137 2.60 -3.31 -8.93
CA LEU A 137 2.63 -1.85 -8.79
C LEU A 137 3.78 -1.19 -9.55
N SER A 138 4.55 -1.96 -10.33
CA SER A 138 5.74 -1.48 -11.02
C SER A 138 5.41 -0.20 -11.82
N SER A 139 6.39 0.71 -11.87
CA SER A 139 6.27 1.96 -12.62
C SER A 139 5.87 1.71 -14.08
N GLU A 140 6.14 0.52 -14.62
CA GLU A 140 5.75 0.05 -15.95
C GLU A 140 4.25 -0.18 -16.10
N ARG A 141 3.55 -0.78 -15.11
CA ARG A 141 2.08 -0.84 -15.11
C ARG A 141 1.43 0.51 -14.81
N ARG A 142 2.07 1.39 -14.01
CA ARG A 142 1.64 2.81 -13.85
C ARG A 142 1.74 3.56 -15.18
N LYS A 143 2.84 3.39 -15.92
CA LYS A 143 3.02 3.92 -17.29
C LYS A 143 2.00 3.32 -18.26
N ALA A 144 1.70 2.02 -18.17
CA ALA A 144 0.64 1.39 -18.97
C ALA A 144 -0.78 1.82 -18.58
N ARG A 145 -1.03 2.18 -17.31
CA ARG A 145 -2.29 2.79 -16.83
C ARG A 145 -2.41 4.25 -17.26
N GLN A 146 -1.32 5.01 -17.27
CA GLN A 146 -1.27 6.34 -17.90
C GLN A 146 -1.51 6.25 -19.41
N ARG A 147 -1.27 5.09 -20.04
CA ARG A 147 -1.68 4.79 -21.42
C ARG A 147 -3.13 4.31 -21.58
N LYS A 148 -3.94 4.28 -20.52
CA LYS A 148 -5.39 4.03 -20.65
C LYS A 148 -6.12 5.32 -20.99
N GLY A 149 -5.89 5.81 -22.20
CA GLY A 149 -6.82 6.73 -22.84
C GLY A 149 -8.14 6.02 -23.13
N ILE A 150 -9.25 6.76 -23.16
CA ILE A 150 -10.52 6.26 -23.65
C ILE A 150 -10.47 6.39 -25.18
N VAL A 151 -10.79 5.31 -25.90
CA VAL A 151 -10.95 5.34 -27.36
C VAL A 151 -12.44 5.38 -27.65
N VAL A 152 -12.88 6.42 -28.37
CA VAL A 152 -14.28 6.59 -28.79
C VAL A 152 -14.38 6.34 -30.29
N VAL A 153 -15.21 5.39 -30.70
CA VAL A 153 -15.45 5.07 -32.12
C VAL A 153 -16.85 5.54 -32.49
N VAL A 154 -16.94 6.50 -33.42
CA VAL A 154 -18.23 7.06 -33.89
C VAL A 154 -18.60 6.43 -35.24
N HIS A 155 -19.68 5.65 -35.28
CA HIS A 155 -20.18 4.98 -36.49
C HIS A 155 -21.60 5.43 -36.86
N GLY A 156 -22.09 5.09 -38.07
CA GLY A 156 -23.41 5.54 -38.57
C GLY A 156 -23.52 5.60 -40.10
N ALA A 157 -24.63 6.10 -40.64
CA ALA A 157 -24.83 6.30 -42.08
C ALA A 157 -24.02 7.50 -42.63
N PRO A 158 -23.61 7.48 -43.92
CA PRO A 158 -22.95 8.64 -44.54
C PRO A 158 -23.84 9.89 -44.44
N ARG A 159 -23.23 11.06 -44.16
CA ARG A 159 -23.90 12.36 -43.89
C ARG A 159 -24.71 12.46 -42.59
N ALA A 160 -24.64 11.48 -41.68
CA ALA A 160 -25.30 11.54 -40.37
C ALA A 160 -24.61 12.47 -39.33
N GLY A 161 -23.70 13.36 -39.75
CA GLY A 161 -23.03 14.30 -38.85
C GLY A 161 -21.97 13.70 -37.92
N LYS A 162 -21.48 12.47 -38.15
CA LYS A 162 -20.48 11.82 -37.26
C LYS A 162 -19.23 12.67 -37.06
N THR A 163 -18.77 13.33 -38.12
CA THR A 163 -17.57 14.18 -38.14
C THR A 163 -17.73 15.34 -37.16
N GLU A 164 -18.91 15.97 -37.12
CA GLU A 164 -19.21 17.10 -36.26
C GLU A 164 -19.28 16.67 -34.78
N ILE A 165 -19.93 15.53 -34.51
CA ILE A 165 -20.00 14.95 -33.16
C ILE A 165 -18.62 14.51 -32.67
N ALA A 166 -17.82 13.87 -33.53
CA ALA A 166 -16.48 13.43 -33.18
C ALA A 166 -15.55 14.62 -32.91
N ALA A 167 -15.64 15.70 -33.70
CA ALA A 167 -14.90 16.93 -33.45
C ALA A 167 -15.29 17.59 -32.11
N ALA A 168 -16.59 17.64 -31.80
CA ALA A 168 -17.07 18.15 -30.52
C ALA A 168 -16.56 17.33 -29.32
N LEU A 169 -16.55 15.99 -29.44
CA LEU A 169 -15.99 15.10 -28.43
C LEU A 169 -14.48 15.28 -28.27
N CYS A 170 -13.74 15.47 -29.36
CA CYS A 170 -12.31 15.74 -29.32
C CYS A 170 -11.99 17.04 -28.60
N HIS A 171 -12.75 18.12 -28.84
CA HIS A 171 -12.59 19.37 -28.09
C HIS A 171 -12.96 19.23 -26.62
N HIS A 172 -14.01 18.47 -26.29
CA HIS A 172 -14.46 18.31 -24.91
C HIS A 172 -13.48 17.51 -24.05
N TYR A 173 -12.84 16.48 -24.63
CA TYR A 173 -11.94 15.59 -23.91
C TYR A 173 -10.45 15.87 -24.17
N ASP A 174 -10.12 16.95 -24.89
CA ASP A 174 -8.76 17.26 -25.36
C ASP A 174 -8.09 16.04 -26.00
N ALA A 175 -8.82 15.40 -26.92
CA ALA A 175 -8.45 14.12 -27.52
C ALA A 175 -8.06 14.27 -28.98
N ALA A 176 -7.15 13.39 -29.44
CA ALA A 176 -6.79 13.31 -30.85
C ALA A 176 -7.98 12.86 -31.72
N TYR A 177 -8.18 13.53 -32.84
CA TYR A 177 -9.20 13.20 -33.84
C TYR A 177 -8.57 12.44 -35.02
N LEU A 178 -9.10 11.26 -35.37
CA LEU A 178 -8.63 10.46 -36.50
C LEU A 178 -9.81 10.05 -37.39
N SER A 179 -9.72 10.39 -38.68
CA SER A 179 -10.69 9.96 -39.70
C SER A 179 -10.03 9.00 -40.68
N ILE A 180 -10.68 7.86 -40.94
CA ILE A 180 -10.19 6.86 -41.89
C ILE A 180 -10.08 7.46 -43.29
N ASP A 181 -11.09 8.22 -43.71
CA ASP A 181 -11.12 8.85 -45.04
C ASP A 181 -9.94 9.82 -45.24
N ALA A 182 -9.53 10.54 -44.19
CA ALA A 182 -8.39 11.46 -44.25
C ALA A 182 -7.06 10.71 -44.43
N VAL A 183 -6.83 9.66 -43.63
CA VAL A 183 -5.63 8.81 -43.72
C VAL A 183 -5.51 8.14 -45.09
N VAL A 184 -6.64 7.65 -45.62
CA VAL A 184 -6.66 7.01 -46.94
C VAL A 184 -6.39 8.03 -48.05
N THR A 185 -6.93 9.25 -47.95
CA THR A 185 -6.69 10.29 -48.97
C THR A 185 -5.24 10.76 -48.98
N GLU A 186 -4.64 10.93 -47.80
CA GLU A 186 -3.22 11.27 -47.65
C GLU A 186 -2.32 10.18 -48.27
N ALA A 187 -2.59 8.91 -47.96
CA ALA A 187 -1.83 7.78 -48.50
C ALA A 187 -1.92 7.63 -50.02
N ILE A 188 -3.02 8.06 -50.65
CA ILE A 188 -3.19 8.05 -52.11
C ILE A 188 -2.47 9.25 -52.75
N ALA A 189 -2.37 10.38 -52.06
CA ALA A 189 -1.71 11.58 -52.55
C ALA A 189 -0.18 11.52 -52.49
N ASP A 190 0.38 10.68 -51.61
CA ASP A 190 1.82 10.44 -51.46
C ASP A 190 2.40 9.46 -52.51
N HIS A 191 1.59 9.02 -53.48
CA HIS A 191 1.98 8.17 -54.62
C HIS A 191 1.92 8.92 -55.95
#